data_AF-A0AAW1SJ22-F1
#
_entry.id   AF-A0AAW1SJ22-F1
#
_cell.length_a   1.000
_cell.length_b   1.000
_cell.length_c   1.000
_cell.angle_alpha   90.00
_cell.angle_beta   90.00
_cell.angle_gamma   90.00
#
_symmetry.space_group_name_H-M   'P 1'
#
loop_
_entity.id
_entity.type
_entity.pdbx_description
1 polymer ?
#
loop_
_entity_poly.entity_id
_entity_poly.type
_entity_poly.pdbx_seq_one_letter_code
_entity_poly.pdbx_strand_id
1 'polypeptide(L)'
;MASSSSAPKAVLFDVNETLISLQPLADAMEQVGLKAAQLECWFAKVLRDGISAAAAGKLVPLKQIGSYHVKLMLSETGISDEAMQNQGADEVLAGFNK
;
A
#
# COMPACT_ATOMS: atom_id res chain seq x y z
N MET A 1 15.32 -48.22 2.83
CA MET A 1 14.10 -47.52 2.37
C MET A 1 14.53 -46.17 1.81
N ALA A 2 14.39 -45.96 0.50
CA ALA A 2 14.77 -44.69 -0.12
C ALA A 2 13.69 -43.64 0.17
N SER A 3 14.07 -42.56 0.84
CA SER A 3 13.21 -41.41 1.08
C SER A 3 12.98 -40.68 -0.24
N SER A 4 11.76 -40.74 -0.78
CA SER A 4 11.38 -39.95 -1.95
C SER A 4 11.01 -38.54 -1.50
N SER A 5 11.99 -37.66 -1.29
CA SER A 5 11.66 -36.24 -1.16
C SER A 5 11.34 -35.69 -2.54
N SER A 6 10.07 -35.53 -2.88
CA SER A 6 9.68 -34.77 -4.07
C SER A 6 9.96 -33.29 -3.78
N ALA A 7 11.04 -32.74 -4.32
CA ALA A 7 11.32 -31.32 -4.19
C ALA A 7 10.17 -30.49 -4.80
N PRO A 8 9.83 -29.33 -4.20
CA PRO A 8 8.83 -28.44 -4.78
C PRO A 8 9.26 -27.97 -6.17
N LYS A 9 8.33 -27.98 -7.13
CA LYS A 9 8.59 -27.55 -8.51
C LYS A 9 8.58 -26.03 -8.69
N ALA A 10 7.95 -25.30 -7.77
CA ALA A 10 7.85 -23.85 -7.79
C ALA A 10 7.61 -23.30 -6.38
N VAL A 11 7.97 -22.03 -6.18
CA VAL A 11 7.67 -21.23 -5.00
C VAL A 11 7.06 -19.92 -5.47
N LEU A 12 5.93 -19.52 -4.89
CA LEU A 12 5.28 -18.25 -5.18
C LEU A 12 5.57 -17.31 -4.03
N PHE A 13 6.01 -16.11 -4.36
CA PHE A 13 6.24 -15.04 -3.40
C PHE A 13 5.22 -13.95 -3.64
N ASP A 14 4.64 -13.47 -2.55
CA ASP A 14 4.01 -12.15 -2.55
C ASP A 14 5.09 -11.07 -2.77
N VAL A 15 4.69 -9.88 -3.22
CA VAL A 15 5.62 -8.83 -3.61
C VAL A 15 5.71 -7.75 -2.53
N ASN A 16 4.59 -7.11 -2.20
CA ASN A 16 4.57 -5.94 -1.31
C ASN A 16 4.80 -6.39 0.14
N GLU A 17 5.74 -5.75 0.85
CA GLU A 17 6.30 -6.16 2.15
C GLU A 17 7.03 -7.51 2.19
N THR A 18 6.70 -8.46 1.31
CA THR A 18 7.38 -9.77 1.29
C THR A 18 8.73 -9.72 0.54
N LEU A 19 8.76 -9.15 -0.66
CA LEU A 19 9.99 -8.99 -1.46
C LEU A 19 10.45 -7.54 -1.54
N ILE A 20 9.53 -6.60 -1.37
CA ILE A 20 9.77 -5.15 -1.46
C ILE A 20 9.35 -4.52 -0.15
N SER A 21 10.27 -3.82 0.51
CA SER A 21 9.95 -3.04 1.72
C SER A 21 9.07 -1.84 1.37
N LEU A 22 8.09 -1.55 2.22
CA LEU A 22 7.28 -0.33 2.10
C LEU A 22 7.90 0.86 2.85
N GLN A 23 9.08 0.74 3.44
CA GLN A 23 9.76 1.84 4.13
C GLN A 23 9.85 3.14 3.29
N PRO A 24 10.11 3.12 1.97
CA PRO A 24 10.11 4.34 1.15
C PRO A 24 8.77 5.10 1.14
N LEU A 25 7.64 4.43 1.40
CA LEU A 25 6.34 5.08 1.55
C LEU A 25 6.24 5.78 2.91
N ALA A 26 6.75 5.19 3.99
CA ALA A 26 6.81 5.84 5.29
C ALA A 26 7.66 7.12 5.24
N ASP A 27 8.82 7.06 4.59
CA ASP A 27 9.69 8.23 4.39
C ASP A 27 8.98 9.32 3.57
N ALA A 28 8.22 8.93 2.54
CA ALA A 28 7.43 9.86 1.75
C ALA A 28 6.21 10.42 2.51
N MET A 29 5.61 9.64 3.42
CA MET A 29 4.54 10.12 4.31
C MET A 29 5.03 11.28 5.17
N GLU A 30 6.25 11.21 5.71
CA GLU A 30 6.83 12.31 6.50
C GLU A 30 7.03 13.59 5.68
N GLN A 31 7.42 13.45 4.40
CA GLN A 31 7.62 14.59 3.51
C GLN A 31 6.32 15.37 3.23
N VAL A 32 5.17 14.69 3.28
CA VAL A 32 3.85 15.28 3.04
C VAL A 32 3.11 15.63 4.34
N GLY A 33 3.79 15.57 5.49
CA GLY A 33 3.24 15.95 6.80
C GLY A 33 2.42 14.88 7.51
N LEU A 34 2.47 13.63 7.04
CA LEU A 34 1.95 12.46 7.75
C LEU A 34 3.05 11.87 8.65
N LYS A 35 2.68 10.98 9.57
CA LYS A 35 3.65 10.26 10.42
C LYS A 35 4.02 8.93 9.78
N ALA A 36 5.30 8.58 9.72
CA ALA A 36 5.77 7.28 9.24
C ALA A 36 5.04 6.08 9.88
N ALA A 37 4.75 6.16 11.19
CA ALA A 37 4.01 5.14 11.93
C ALA A 37 2.58 4.88 11.41
N GLN A 38 2.04 5.73 10.54
CA GLN A 38 0.74 5.50 9.92
C GLN A 38 0.81 4.54 8.71
N LEU A 39 2.00 4.16 8.24
CA LEU A 39 2.19 3.24 7.12
C LEU A 39 1.45 1.91 7.32
N GLU A 40 1.60 1.30 8.51
CA GLU A 40 0.96 0.00 8.80
C GLU A 40 -0.57 0.09 8.74
N CYS A 41 -1.14 1.13 9.37
CA CYS A 41 -2.59 1.34 9.38
C CYS A 41 -3.11 1.67 7.98
N TRP A 42 -2.37 2.47 7.20
CA TRP A 42 -2.69 2.73 5.80
C TRP A 42 -2.69 1.43 4.98
N PHE A 43 -1.65 0.60 5.08
CA PHE A 43 -1.56 -0.63 4.32
C PHE A 43 -2.67 -1.64 4.69
N ALA A 44 -2.99 -1.74 5.99
CA ALA A 44 -4.11 -2.54 6.47
C ALA A 44 -5.47 -2.07 5.88
N LYS A 45 -5.70 -0.75 5.79
CA LYS A 45 -6.89 -0.19 5.15
C LYS A 45 -6.94 -0.48 3.65
N VAL A 46 -5.80 -0.42 2.95
CA VAL A 46 -5.70 -0.77 1.53
C VAL A 46 -6.06 -2.23 1.29
N LEU A 47 -5.51 -3.15 2.08
CA LEU A 47 -5.82 -4.58 1.98
C LEU A 47 -7.30 -4.86 2.30
N ARG A 48 -7.83 -4.26 3.38
CA ARG A 48 -9.25 -4.40 3.77
C ARG A 48 -10.18 -4.00 2.62
N ASP A 49 -9.94 -2.85 2.01
CA ASP A 49 -10.81 -2.33 0.97
C ASP A 49 -10.63 -3.08 -0.36
N GLY A 50 -9.41 -3.57 -0.65
CA GLY A 50 -9.15 -4.45 -1.78
C GLY A 50 -9.89 -5.79 -1.66
N ILE A 51 -9.81 -6.43 -0.49
CA ILE A 51 -10.55 -7.66 -0.18
C ILE A 51 -12.06 -7.41 -0.28
N SER A 52 -12.55 -6.30 0.26
CA SER A 52 -13.98 -5.94 0.22
C SER A 52 -14.48 -5.70 -1.20
N ALA A 53 -13.69 -5.03 -2.05
CA ALA A 53 -14.01 -4.82 -3.45
C ALA A 53 -14.09 -6.16 -4.20
N ALA A 54 -13.11 -7.05 -3.99
CA ALA A 54 -13.10 -8.38 -4.59
C ALA A 54 -14.32 -9.22 -4.15
N ALA A 55 -14.67 -9.19 -2.86
CA ALA A 55 -15.85 -9.86 -2.32
C ALA A 55 -17.16 -9.31 -2.91
N ALA A 56 -17.19 -8.03 -3.29
CA ALA A 56 -18.31 -7.40 -3.99
C ALA A 56 -18.29 -7.63 -5.52
N GLY A 57 -17.39 -8.48 -6.04
CA GLY A 57 -17.26 -8.77 -7.46
C GLY A 57 -16.66 -7.61 -8.28
N LYS A 58 -15.92 -6.70 -7.63
CA LYS A 58 -15.30 -5.54 -8.27
C LYS A 58 -13.78 -5.68 -8.32
N LEU A 59 -13.20 -5.34 -9.46
CA LEU A 59 -11.77 -5.16 -9.61
C LEU A 59 -11.43 -3.67 -9.48
N VAL A 60 -10.70 -3.30 -8.42
CA VAL A 60 -10.23 -1.93 -8.20
C VAL A 60 -8.70 -1.97 -8.08
N PRO A 61 -7.96 -1.14 -8.84
CA PRO A 61 -6.51 -1.09 -8.74
C PRO A 61 -6.02 -0.71 -7.33
N LEU A 62 -5.00 -1.42 -6.84
CA LEU A 62 -4.41 -1.14 -5.51
C LEU A 62 -3.93 0.31 -5.38
N LYS A 63 -3.33 0.86 -6.44
CA LYS A 63 -2.92 2.29 -6.49
C LYS A 63 -4.08 3.24 -6.22
N GLN A 64 -5.27 2.94 -6.74
CA GLN A 64 -6.46 3.77 -6.55
C GLN A 64 -6.92 3.75 -5.08
N ILE A 65 -6.95 2.58 -4.46
CA ILE A 65 -7.31 2.41 -3.04
C ILE A 65 -6.24 3.06 -2.14
N GLY A 66 -4.96 2.85 -2.45
CA GLY A 66 -3.84 3.47 -1.75
C GLY A 66 -3.90 4.99 -1.77
N SER A 67 -4.12 5.58 -2.96
CA SER A 67 -4.25 7.03 -3.13
C SER A 67 -5.44 7.57 -2.34
N TYR A 68 -6.58 6.90 -2.40
CA TYR A 68 -7.77 7.28 -1.62
C TYR A 68 -7.46 7.39 -0.12
N HIS A 69 -6.78 6.40 0.46
CA HIS A 69 -6.45 6.44 1.89
C HIS A 69 -5.41 7.50 2.25
N VAL A 70 -4.42 7.77 1.39
CA VAL A 70 -3.48 8.89 1.64
C VAL A 70 -4.24 10.22 1.66
N LYS A 71 -5.15 10.44 0.70
CA LYS A 71 -5.94 11.68 0.64
C LYS A 71 -6.83 11.88 1.87
N LEU A 72 -7.46 10.82 2.37
CA LEU A 72 -8.20 10.86 3.63
C LEU A 72 -7.29 11.26 4.79
N MET A 73 -6.11 10.65 4.90
CA MET A 73 -5.15 10.97 5.97
C MET A 73 -4.66 12.42 5.90
N LEU A 74 -4.40 12.95 4.69
CA LEU A 74 -4.04 14.36 4.49
C LEU A 74 -5.20 15.31 4.85
N SER A 75 -6.44 14.91 4.58
CA SER A 75 -7.60 15.71 5.01
C SER A 75 -7.70 15.84 6.54
N GLU A 76 -7.28 14.80 7.28
CA GLU A 76 -7.26 14.80 8.75
C GLU A 76 -6.18 15.73 9.33
N THR A 77 -5.18 16.14 8.54
CA THR A 77 -4.16 17.13 8.94
C THR A 77 -4.57 18.58 8.65
N GLY A 78 -5.76 18.80 8.08
CA GLY A 78 -6.26 20.13 7.70
C GLY A 78 -5.95 20.55 6.27
N ILE A 79 -5.31 19.69 5.48
CA ILE A 79 -5.15 19.90 4.03
C ILE A 79 -6.46 19.54 3.34
N SER A 80 -7.33 20.53 3.12
CA SER A 80 -8.63 20.35 2.46
C SER A 80 -8.61 20.58 0.94
N ASP A 81 -7.51 21.14 0.41
CA ASP A 81 -7.38 21.39 -1.02
C ASP A 81 -7.13 20.07 -1.78
N GLU A 82 -7.98 19.80 -2.78
CA GLU A 82 -7.95 18.53 -3.52
C GLU A 82 -6.68 18.38 -4.36
N ALA A 83 -6.13 19.47 -4.91
CA ALA A 83 -4.90 19.41 -5.70
C ALA A 83 -3.71 19.07 -4.81
N MET A 84 -3.62 19.68 -3.62
CA MET A 84 -2.60 19.35 -2.63
C MET A 84 -2.71 17.89 -2.14
N GLN A 85 -3.93 17.39 -1.92
CA GLN A 85 -4.14 15.99 -1.56
C GLN A 85 -3.71 15.02 -2.66
N ASN A 86 -4.08 15.31 -3.91
CA ASN A 86 -3.69 14.48 -5.05
C ASN A 86 -2.16 14.47 -5.21
N GLN A 87 -1.52 15.63 -5.11
CA GLN A 87 -0.06 15.73 -5.15
C GLN A 87 0.59 14.91 -4.03
N GLY A 88 0.15 15.08 -2.78
CA GLY A 88 0.71 14.32 -1.65
C GLY A 88 0.50 12.81 -1.78
N ALA A 89 -0.65 12.38 -2.32
CA ALA A 89 -0.90 10.97 -2.60
C ALA A 89 0.02 10.42 -3.69
N ASP A 90 0.28 11.18 -4.75
CA ASP A 90 1.21 10.79 -5.80
C ASP A 90 2.66 10.73 -5.28
N GLU A 91 3.07 11.67 -4.43
CA GLU A 91 4.39 11.69 -3.79
C GLU A 91 4.61 10.47 -2.89
N VAL A 92 3.62 10.12 -2.05
CA VAL A 92 3.69 8.91 -1.21
C VAL A 92 3.76 7.65 -2.06
N LEU A 93 2.88 7.52 -3.05
CA LEU A 93 2.82 6.31 -3.89
C LEU A 93 4.00 6.18 -4.86
N ALA A 94 4.70 7.27 -5.18
CA ALA A 94 5.96 7.20 -5.91
C ALA A 94 7.05 6.44 -5.12
N GLY A 95 6.89 6.26 -3.81
CA GLY A 95 7.76 5.43 -2.99
C GLY A 95 7.85 3.97 -3.44
N PHE A 96 6.86 3.44 -4.15
CA PHE A 96 6.92 2.09 -4.75
C PHE A 96 7.97 1.95 -5.87
N ASN A 97 8.47 3.07 -6.42
CA ASN A 97 9.45 3.08 -7.50
C ASN A 97 10.89 3.39 -7.03
N LYS A 98 11.12 3.43 -5.72
CA LYS A 98 12.42 3.68 -5.10
C LYS A 98 12.98 2.38 -4.54
#